data_AF-A0A6H9UQ61-F1
#
_entry.id   AF-A0A6H9UQ61-F1
#
_cell.length_a   1.000
_cell.length_b   1.000
_cell.length_c   1.000
_cell.angle_alpha   90.00
_cell.angle_beta   90.00
_cell.angle_gamma   90.00
#
_symmetry.space_group_name_H-M   'P 1'
#
loop_
_entity.id
_entity.type
_entity.pdbx_description
1 polymer ?
#
loop_
_entity_poly.entity_id
_entity_poly.type
_entity_poly.pdbx_seq_one_letter_code
_entity_poly.pdbx_strand_id
1 'polypeptide(L)'
;MCHHRGAGMAQLKSLEPQLIGGVFRSSAPVGIRLAMRLLRRLPRSRREAPRLLIRLLYWPLTAKTKILLISLVSSVTLLVLAAAGGALGPSAGADRRWALDYVFSDDTELSGVSLSLLQDLAGLIVLAVVFVTPIFLCQQVQAIADFVPMNECNGGVARLLPEQIRRHDTLVRRTNGWFRWLGGRGVSAAIAVAMAIGTSLLYRFVDDHGLMETWNPTPLPDSVWRDEVYAGWWANWHSHPEMAVALCAAGTYAFYFLVKQLAMGVVFTGYLYRSSVIGFGVTPNLKFDSDGFQGLRPLRRFMLWTYGSALAHMIGLLVLFMVWLPAAPWMVFIVLGVMLVDMLVIVYPSSIGYHFALKVKKDHVVSLYASLPSDEREAAIAQVWANPVLPVTTRKAVTGIGLYLLAPAVPALFPVLFQHL
;
A
#
# COMPACT_ATOMS: atom_id res chain seq x y z
N MET A 1 -21.08 7.03 13.80
CA MET A 1 -21.89 5.96 14.43
C MET A 1 -23.33 6.18 13.95
N CYS A 2 -23.90 5.23 13.19
CA CYS A 2 -25.26 5.37 12.64
C CYS A 2 -26.28 5.24 13.78
N HIS A 3 -27.01 6.32 14.11
CA HIS A 3 -28.02 6.34 15.18
C HIS A 3 -29.45 6.00 14.72
N HIS A 4 -29.66 5.65 13.45
CA HIS A 4 -30.96 5.24 12.94
C HIS A 4 -30.91 3.82 12.38
N ARG A 5 -30.94 2.83 13.28
CA ARG A 5 -31.37 1.47 12.93
C ARG A 5 -32.87 1.40 13.13
N GLY A 6 -33.63 1.67 12.08
CA GLY A 6 -35.06 1.38 12.07
C GLY A 6 -35.27 -0.13 12.18
N ALA A 7 -36.11 -0.56 13.13
CA ALA A 7 -36.55 -1.94 13.22
C ALA A 7 -37.30 -2.31 11.93
N GLY A 8 -36.72 -3.20 11.09
CA GLY A 8 -37.38 -3.73 9.91
C GLY A 8 -36.62 -3.64 8.57
N MET A 9 -35.45 -2.98 8.51
CA MET A 9 -34.64 -3.02 7.29
C MET A 9 -33.86 -4.34 7.18
N ALA A 10 -33.98 -5.02 6.03
CA ALA A 10 -33.21 -6.21 5.72
C ALA A 10 -31.70 -5.89 5.78
N GLN A 11 -30.96 -6.69 6.54
CA GLN A 11 -29.51 -6.53 6.68
C GLN A 11 -28.79 -7.41 5.66
N LEU A 12 -27.96 -6.81 4.82
CA LEU A 12 -27.11 -7.50 3.86
C LEU A 12 -25.93 -8.16 4.59
N LYS A 13 -25.39 -9.21 3.99
CA LYS A 13 -24.11 -9.77 4.46
C LYS A 13 -22.98 -8.79 4.17
N SER A 14 -22.11 -8.59 5.16
CA SER A 14 -20.92 -7.75 5.01
C SER A 14 -19.78 -8.48 4.27
N LEU A 15 -18.90 -7.69 3.66
CA LEU A 15 -17.63 -8.19 3.17
C LEU A 15 -16.69 -8.46 4.35
N GLU A 16 -15.97 -9.58 4.29
CA GLU A 16 -15.02 -10.02 5.32
C GLU A 16 -13.63 -10.20 4.70
N PRO A 17 -12.98 -9.11 4.24
CA PRO A 17 -11.63 -9.19 3.73
C PRO A 17 -10.68 -9.66 4.84
N GLN A 18 -9.97 -10.77 4.59
CA GLN A 18 -9.04 -11.33 5.56
C GLN A 18 -7.63 -10.78 5.33
N LEU A 19 -7.15 -9.98 6.28
CA LEU A 19 -5.72 -9.76 6.45
C LEU A 19 -5.14 -11.04 7.06
N ILE A 20 -4.44 -11.86 6.26
CA ILE A 20 -3.38 -12.78 6.71
C ILE A 20 -3.76 -13.80 7.80
N GLY A 21 -3.48 -15.09 7.54
CA GLY A 21 -3.55 -16.15 8.55
C GLY A 21 -2.85 -15.79 9.89
N GLY A 22 -3.65 -15.53 10.92
CA GLY A 22 -3.23 -15.49 12.33
C GLY A 22 -3.04 -14.11 12.98
N VAL A 23 -2.55 -13.09 12.26
CA VAL A 23 -2.21 -11.78 12.87
C VAL A 23 -3.46 -10.91 13.15
N PHE A 24 -4.51 -11.11 12.35
CA PHE A 24 -5.77 -10.33 12.41
C PHE A 24 -7.01 -11.14 12.72
N ARG A 25 -6.87 -12.46 12.96
CA ARG A 25 -7.90 -13.13 13.75
C ARG A 25 -7.88 -12.41 15.09
N SER A 26 -9.02 -11.86 15.52
CA SER A 26 -9.24 -11.66 16.95
C SER A 26 -8.78 -12.97 17.59
N SER A 27 -7.73 -12.89 18.39
CA SER A 27 -7.12 -14.09 18.93
C SER A 27 -8.17 -14.77 19.79
N ALA A 28 -8.92 -15.71 19.20
CA ALA A 28 -9.63 -16.68 20.01
C ALA A 28 -8.55 -17.30 20.92
N PRO A 29 -8.78 -17.37 22.24
CA PRO A 29 -7.76 -17.54 23.27
C PRO A 29 -7.22 -18.98 23.35
N VAL A 30 -6.88 -19.57 22.21
CA VAL A 30 -6.40 -20.94 22.08
C VAL A 30 -4.87 -20.97 22.28
N GLY A 31 -4.13 -20.04 21.66
CA GLY A 31 -2.67 -19.92 21.82
C GLY A 31 -2.25 -19.48 23.23
N ILE A 32 -3.02 -18.58 23.86
CA ILE A 32 -2.79 -18.11 25.24
C ILE A 32 -2.86 -19.28 26.23
N ARG A 33 -3.82 -20.21 26.06
CA ARG A 33 -3.95 -21.37 26.96
C ARG A 33 -2.75 -22.30 26.88
N LEU A 34 -2.20 -22.53 25.67
CA LEU A 34 -1.01 -23.37 25.49
C LEU A 34 0.25 -22.70 26.04
N ALA A 35 0.46 -21.42 25.72
CA ALA A 35 1.61 -20.65 26.20
C ALA A 35 1.57 -20.44 27.73
N MET A 36 0.39 -20.19 28.31
CA MET A 36 0.22 -20.13 29.77
C MET A 36 0.41 -21.50 30.45
N ARG A 37 0.04 -22.62 29.79
CA ARG A 37 0.34 -23.97 30.30
C ARG A 37 1.84 -24.27 30.30
N LEU A 38 2.57 -23.85 29.27
CA LEU A 38 4.03 -23.99 29.20
C LEU A 38 4.74 -23.11 30.24
N LEU A 39 4.28 -21.87 30.44
CA LEU A 39 4.82 -20.96 31.46
C LEU A 39 4.59 -21.40 32.91
N ARG A 40 3.56 -22.22 33.17
CA ARG A 40 3.35 -22.83 34.50
C ARG A 40 4.44 -23.83 34.87
N ARG A 41 5.19 -24.36 33.90
CA ARG A 41 6.30 -25.31 34.12
C ARG A 41 7.64 -24.65 34.46
N LEU A 42 7.77 -23.33 34.28
CA LEU A 42 9.00 -22.59 34.60
C LEU A 42 9.04 -22.13 36.07
N PRO A 43 10.21 -22.02 36.72
CA PRO A 43 10.34 -21.47 38.08
C PRO A 43 9.83 -20.03 38.17
N ARG A 44 9.23 -19.64 39.31
CA ARG A 44 8.58 -18.32 39.51
C ARG A 44 9.49 -17.14 39.17
N SER A 45 10.78 -17.23 39.47
CA SER A 45 11.80 -16.19 39.22
C SER A 45 12.08 -15.92 37.73
N ARG A 46 11.76 -16.86 36.82
CA ARG A 46 11.94 -16.70 35.36
C ARG A 46 10.63 -16.44 34.60
N ARG A 47 9.51 -16.24 35.32
CA ARG A 47 8.18 -16.06 34.69
C ARG A 47 7.88 -14.62 34.27
N GLU A 48 8.58 -13.63 34.79
CA GLU A 48 8.19 -12.22 34.63
C GLU A 48 8.42 -11.69 33.21
N ALA A 49 9.64 -11.78 32.68
CA ALA A 49 9.97 -11.36 31.32
C ALA A 49 9.12 -12.03 30.23
N PRO A 50 8.94 -13.38 30.20
CA PRO A 50 8.10 -14.01 29.18
C PRO A 50 6.59 -13.77 29.39
N ARG A 51 6.12 -13.50 30.62
CA ARG A 51 4.74 -13.04 30.84
C ARG A 51 4.51 -11.63 30.32
N LEU A 52 5.50 -10.74 30.48
CA LEU A 52 5.45 -9.38 29.97
C LEU A 52 5.51 -9.37 28.43
N LEU A 53 6.38 -10.20 27.85
CA LEU A 53 6.46 -10.40 26.40
C LEU A 53 5.14 -10.94 25.84
N ILE A 54 4.52 -11.94 26.48
CA ILE A 54 3.20 -12.45 26.08
C ILE A 54 2.11 -11.40 26.30
N ARG A 55 2.11 -10.66 27.40
CA ARG A 55 1.12 -9.58 27.62
C ARG A 55 1.25 -8.47 26.57
N LEU A 56 2.47 -8.14 26.13
CA LEU A 56 2.72 -7.20 25.03
C LEU A 56 2.29 -7.79 23.68
N LEU A 57 2.59 -9.07 23.41
CA LEU A 57 2.20 -9.76 22.16
C LEU A 57 0.68 -9.97 22.03
N TYR A 58 -0.02 -10.10 23.15
CA TYR A 58 -1.46 -10.38 23.24
C TYR A 58 -2.29 -9.22 23.80
N TRP A 59 -1.71 -8.02 23.89
CA TRP A 59 -2.48 -6.81 24.17
C TRP A 59 -3.57 -6.67 23.08
N PRO A 60 -4.80 -6.22 23.40
CA PRO A 60 -5.86 -5.98 22.41
C PRO A 60 -5.54 -4.75 21.54
N LEU A 61 -4.40 -4.80 20.85
CA LEU A 61 -3.99 -3.81 19.88
C LEU A 61 -4.77 -4.04 18.59
N THR A 62 -5.22 -2.93 18.01
CA THR A 62 -5.82 -2.99 16.68
C THR A 62 -4.81 -3.54 15.67
N ALA A 63 -5.34 -4.18 14.63
CA ALA A 63 -4.65 -4.53 13.39
C ALA A 63 -3.55 -3.51 12.98
N LYS A 64 -3.95 -2.25 12.90
CA LYS A 64 -3.12 -1.11 12.54
C LYS A 64 -1.97 -0.91 13.51
N THR A 65 -2.24 -0.96 14.82
CA THR A 65 -1.23 -0.75 15.85
C THR A 65 -0.17 -1.85 15.86
N LYS A 66 -0.57 -3.10 15.60
CA LYS A 66 0.39 -4.22 15.47
C LYS A 66 1.33 -4.02 14.29
N ILE A 67 0.80 -3.62 13.13
CA ILE A 67 1.61 -3.31 11.94
C ILE A 67 2.56 -2.16 12.21
N LEU A 68 2.08 -1.08 12.82
CA LEU A 68 2.90 0.08 13.15
C LEU A 68 4.05 -0.32 14.07
N LEU A 69 3.78 -1.14 15.08
CA LEU A 69 4.80 -1.63 16.00
C LEU A 69 5.82 -2.52 15.28
N ILE A 70 5.39 -3.44 14.43
CA ILE A 70 6.30 -4.30 13.64
C ILE A 70 7.18 -3.42 12.73
N SER A 71 6.60 -2.43 12.07
CA SER A 71 7.32 -1.54 11.14
C SER A 71 8.32 -0.67 11.91
N LEU A 72 7.93 -0.13 13.07
CA LEU A 72 8.81 0.63 13.96
C LEU A 72 9.97 -0.22 14.47
N VAL A 73 9.68 -1.42 15.01
CA VAL A 73 10.71 -2.34 15.51
C VAL A 73 11.65 -2.73 14.38
N SER A 74 11.14 -3.05 13.19
CA SER A 74 11.97 -3.40 12.03
C SER A 74 12.87 -2.24 11.58
N SER A 75 12.35 -1.00 11.62
CA SER A 75 13.13 0.20 11.30
C SER A 75 14.26 0.40 12.32
N VAL A 76 13.95 0.28 13.62
CA VAL A 76 14.96 0.39 14.70
C VAL A 76 16.00 -0.71 14.58
N THR A 77 15.59 -1.96 14.33
CA THR A 77 16.52 -3.08 14.13
C THR A 77 17.45 -2.83 12.95
N LEU A 78 16.93 -2.33 11.82
CA LEU A 78 17.74 -2.00 10.65
C LEU A 78 18.76 -0.89 10.96
N LEU A 79 18.36 0.15 11.68
CA LEU A 79 19.29 1.22 12.11
C LEU A 79 20.37 0.70 13.08
N VAL A 80 20.02 -0.19 14.01
CA VAL A 80 20.99 -0.80 14.93
C VAL A 80 21.96 -1.70 14.19
N LEU A 81 21.49 -2.51 13.23
CA LEU A 81 22.35 -3.32 12.38
C LEU A 81 23.28 -2.44 11.53
N ALA A 82 22.75 -1.37 10.93
CA ALA A 82 23.55 -0.41 10.17
C ALA A 82 24.61 0.26 11.06
N ALA A 83 24.29 0.58 12.32
CA ALA A 83 25.25 1.15 13.27
C ALA A 83 26.36 0.15 13.60
N ALA A 84 25.98 -1.08 13.93
CA ALA A 84 26.91 -2.14 14.32
C ALA A 84 27.81 -2.57 13.17
N GLY A 85 27.30 -2.57 11.94
CA GLY A 85 28.04 -2.87 10.72
C GLY A 85 28.86 -1.70 10.17
N GLY A 86 28.84 -0.52 10.82
CA GLY A 86 29.55 0.66 10.32
C GLY A 86 28.97 1.25 9.03
N ALA A 87 27.72 0.91 8.70
CA ALA A 87 27.04 1.25 7.46
C ALA A 87 26.14 2.50 7.56
N LEU A 88 26.03 3.14 8.73
CA LEU A 88 25.23 4.36 8.92
C LEU A 88 25.89 5.61 8.31
N GLY A 89 27.20 5.78 8.48
CA GLY A 89 27.91 7.00 8.08
C GLY A 89 29.40 6.74 7.88
N PRO A 90 30.15 7.70 7.32
CA PRO A 90 31.57 7.53 7.13
C PRO A 90 32.21 7.36 8.50
N SER A 91 32.92 6.25 8.69
CA SER A 91 33.78 6.07 9.86
C SER A 91 34.78 7.20 9.86
N ALA A 92 34.90 7.94 10.97
CA ALA A 92 35.82 9.07 11.09
C ALA A 92 37.26 8.64 10.76
N GLY A 93 37.70 8.91 9.54
CA GLY A 93 39.00 8.56 8.99
C GLY A 93 39.12 9.20 7.60
N ALA A 94 40.20 9.93 7.36
CA ALA A 94 40.31 11.01 6.38
C ALA A 94 40.27 10.61 4.88
N ASP A 95 39.99 9.36 4.53
CA ASP A 95 40.15 8.85 3.15
C ASP A 95 38.86 8.32 2.50
N ARG A 96 37.67 8.53 3.09
CA ARG A 96 36.39 8.11 2.48
C ARG A 96 35.57 9.28 1.93
N ARG A 97 35.33 9.28 0.62
CA ARG A 97 34.58 10.32 -0.11
C ARG A 97 33.21 9.80 -0.52
N TRP A 98 32.19 10.65 -0.52
CA TRP A 98 30.83 10.18 -0.80
C TRP A 98 30.65 9.99 -2.31
N ALA A 99 29.89 8.98 -2.72
CA ALA A 99 29.63 8.75 -4.15
C ALA A 99 29.04 10.00 -4.85
N LEU A 100 28.20 10.77 -4.16
CA LEU A 100 27.64 12.01 -4.69
C LEU A 100 28.63 13.19 -4.69
N ASP A 101 29.70 13.16 -3.89
CA ASP A 101 30.68 14.25 -3.86
C ASP A 101 31.49 14.29 -5.17
N TYR A 102 31.67 13.15 -5.84
CA TYR A 102 32.30 13.07 -7.16
C TYR A 102 31.49 13.77 -8.26
N VAL A 103 30.20 14.05 -8.04
CA VAL A 103 29.38 14.86 -8.96
C VAL A 103 29.79 16.33 -8.93
N PHE A 104 30.35 16.79 -7.81
CA PHE A 104 30.72 18.18 -7.59
C PHE A 104 32.24 18.38 -7.45
N SER A 105 33.03 17.38 -7.85
CA SER A 105 34.49 17.38 -7.73
C SER A 105 35.15 17.02 -9.05
N ASP A 106 36.26 17.69 -9.38
CA ASP A 106 37.10 17.39 -10.55
C ASP A 106 38.07 16.23 -10.31
N ASP A 107 37.97 15.54 -9.16
CA ASP A 107 38.91 14.51 -8.75
C ASP A 107 38.71 13.19 -9.52
N THR A 108 39.80 12.70 -10.12
CA THR A 108 39.83 11.45 -10.90
C THR A 108 40.28 10.22 -10.09
N GLU A 109 40.64 10.36 -8.83
CA GLU A 109 41.08 9.25 -7.96
C GLU A 109 39.89 8.66 -7.19
N LEU A 110 39.58 7.38 -7.41
CA LEU A 110 38.39 6.69 -6.85
C LEU A 110 38.59 6.06 -5.46
N SER A 111 39.71 6.27 -4.77
CA SER A 111 39.96 5.55 -3.53
C SER A 111 38.97 5.95 -2.42
N GLY A 112 38.25 4.97 -1.87
CA GLY A 112 37.42 5.15 -0.67
C GLY A 112 36.01 5.70 -0.91
N VAL A 113 35.37 5.39 -2.05
CA VAL A 113 33.95 5.73 -2.28
C VAL A 113 33.07 5.11 -1.19
N SER A 114 32.18 5.92 -0.62
CA SER A 114 31.18 5.49 0.37
C SER A 114 29.78 5.83 -0.12
N LEU A 115 28.89 4.85 -0.07
CA LEU A 115 27.44 5.00 -0.22
C LEU A 115 26.78 4.38 1.02
N SER A 116 26.99 5.03 2.16
CA SER A 116 26.42 4.59 3.44
C SER A 116 24.91 4.80 3.46
N LEU A 117 24.19 4.14 4.38
CA LEU A 117 22.73 4.17 4.41
C LEU A 117 22.16 5.59 4.56
N LEU A 118 22.79 6.45 5.36
CA LEU A 118 22.34 7.85 5.52
C LEU A 118 22.69 8.75 4.32
N GLN A 119 23.62 8.31 3.47
CA GLN A 119 24.02 8.99 2.24
C GLN A 119 23.19 8.52 1.04
N ASP A 120 22.68 7.28 1.10
CA ASP A 120 21.79 6.69 0.11
C ASP A 120 20.33 7.14 0.33
N LEU A 121 20.03 8.40 -0.05
CA LEU A 121 18.68 8.95 0.00
C LEU A 121 17.67 8.05 -0.74
N ALA A 122 18.12 7.40 -1.82
CA ALA A 122 17.29 6.49 -2.58
C ALA A 122 16.88 5.25 -1.77
N GLY A 123 17.86 4.61 -1.14
CA GLY A 123 17.65 3.52 -0.19
C GLY A 123 16.73 3.90 0.97
N LEU A 124 16.89 5.11 1.53
CA LEU A 124 16.01 5.59 2.61
C LEU A 124 14.56 5.75 2.16
N ILE A 125 14.32 6.29 0.97
CA ILE A 125 12.98 6.43 0.41
C ILE A 125 12.36 5.05 0.15
N VAL A 126 13.12 4.12 -0.45
CA VAL A 126 12.66 2.74 -0.70
C VAL A 126 12.30 2.05 0.62
N LEU A 127 13.13 2.15 1.64
CA LEU A 127 12.86 1.60 2.98
C LEU A 127 11.62 2.24 3.62
N ALA A 128 11.44 3.56 3.49
CA ALA A 128 10.24 4.23 3.99
C ALA A 128 8.97 3.70 3.32
N VAL A 129 8.98 3.53 1.99
CA VAL A 129 7.86 2.94 1.23
C VAL A 129 7.59 1.50 1.69
N VAL A 130 8.64 0.70 1.87
CA VAL A 130 8.58 -0.68 2.40
C VAL A 130 7.87 -0.74 3.76
N PHE A 131 8.24 0.14 4.69
CA PHE A 131 7.67 0.15 6.04
C PHE A 131 6.24 0.71 6.11
N VAL A 132 5.86 1.62 5.21
CA VAL A 132 4.50 2.19 5.20
C VAL A 132 3.50 1.30 4.45
N THR A 133 3.94 0.48 3.48
CA THR A 133 3.08 -0.39 2.66
C THR A 133 2.06 -1.22 3.45
N PRO A 134 2.41 -1.89 4.57
CA PRO A 134 1.43 -2.65 5.34
C PRO A 134 0.33 -1.79 5.97
N ILE A 135 0.62 -0.51 6.27
CA ILE A 135 -0.36 0.44 6.81
C ILE A 135 -1.42 0.74 5.74
N PHE A 136 -0.99 0.97 4.50
CA PHE A 136 -1.90 1.19 3.36
C PHE A 136 -2.85 0.00 3.18
N LEU A 137 -2.30 -1.22 3.18
CA LEU A 137 -3.10 -2.44 3.09
C LEU A 137 -4.16 -2.50 4.19
N CYS A 138 -3.76 -2.23 5.43
CA CYS A 138 -4.66 -2.30 6.57
C CYS A 138 -5.85 -1.35 6.44
N GLN A 139 -5.59 -0.13 5.96
CA GLN A 139 -6.63 0.88 5.77
C GLN A 139 -7.57 0.53 4.62
N GLN A 140 -7.04 0.00 3.52
CA GLN A 140 -7.86 -0.45 2.39
C GLN A 140 -8.75 -1.63 2.76
N VAL A 141 -8.22 -2.61 3.51
CA VAL A 141 -9.01 -3.75 3.98
C VAL A 141 -10.16 -3.32 4.86
N GLN A 142 -9.90 -2.41 5.81
CA GLN A 142 -10.96 -1.87 6.67
C GLN A 142 -12.03 -1.16 5.84
N ALA A 143 -11.62 -0.36 4.87
CA ALA A 143 -12.55 0.31 3.96
C ALA A 143 -13.38 -0.65 3.08
N ILE A 144 -12.79 -1.76 2.61
CA ILE A 144 -13.54 -2.81 1.88
C ILE A 144 -14.61 -3.42 2.79
N ALA A 145 -14.27 -3.71 4.05
CA ALA A 145 -15.24 -4.22 5.03
C ALA A 145 -16.37 -3.23 5.31
N ASP A 146 -16.04 -1.94 5.36
CA ASP A 146 -17.00 -0.84 5.62
C ASP A 146 -17.90 -0.50 4.42
N PHE A 147 -17.61 -1.04 3.22
CA PHE A 147 -18.33 -0.68 2.00
C PHE A 147 -19.83 -1.02 2.06
N VAL A 148 -20.20 -2.25 2.44
CA VAL A 148 -21.61 -2.65 2.53
C VAL A 148 -22.31 -1.84 3.62
N PRO A 149 -21.84 -1.81 4.89
CA PRO A 149 -22.48 -1.03 5.94
C PRO A 149 -22.65 0.46 5.63
N MET A 150 -21.67 1.08 4.95
CA MET A 150 -21.76 2.48 4.51
C MET A 150 -22.96 2.67 3.57
N ASN A 151 -23.09 1.84 2.54
CA ASN A 151 -24.18 1.95 1.58
C ASN A 151 -25.54 1.58 2.20
N GLU A 152 -25.58 0.64 3.16
CA GLU A 152 -26.79 0.35 3.93
C GLU A 152 -27.27 1.55 4.73
N CYS A 153 -26.39 2.20 5.52
CA CYS A 153 -26.73 3.40 6.28
C CYS A 153 -27.20 4.55 5.36
N ASN A 154 -26.73 4.60 4.12
CA ASN A 154 -27.13 5.63 3.15
C ASN A 154 -28.42 5.26 2.37
N GLY A 155 -29.08 4.16 2.74
CA GLY A 155 -30.35 3.74 2.13
C GLY A 155 -30.21 2.92 0.85
N GLY A 156 -29.02 2.39 0.55
CA GLY A 156 -28.77 1.57 -0.63
C GLY A 156 -29.60 0.29 -0.70
N VAL A 157 -30.05 -0.24 0.45
CA VAL A 157 -30.91 -1.43 0.52
C VAL A 157 -32.36 -1.12 0.19
N ALA A 158 -32.83 0.10 0.49
CA ALA A 158 -34.25 0.46 0.34
C ALA A 158 -34.76 0.36 -1.11
N ARG A 159 -33.85 0.34 -2.08
CA ARG A 159 -34.14 0.26 -3.52
C ARG A 159 -34.10 -1.18 -4.06
N LEU A 160 -33.71 -2.16 -3.25
CA LEU A 160 -33.53 -3.55 -3.68
C LEU A 160 -34.79 -4.37 -3.39
N LEU A 161 -35.20 -5.15 -4.39
CA LEU A 161 -36.19 -6.20 -4.23
C LEU A 161 -35.62 -7.39 -3.43
N PRO A 162 -36.46 -8.22 -2.78
CA PRO A 162 -36.00 -9.38 -2.01
C PRO A 162 -35.09 -10.35 -2.80
N GLU A 163 -35.38 -10.56 -4.08
CA GLU A 163 -34.56 -11.40 -4.96
C GLU A 163 -33.18 -10.78 -5.25
N GLN A 164 -33.10 -9.44 -5.40
CA GLN A 164 -31.82 -8.74 -5.55
C GLN A 164 -30.97 -8.83 -4.28
N ILE A 165 -31.60 -8.74 -3.11
CA ILE A 165 -30.94 -8.96 -1.82
C ILE A 165 -30.34 -10.38 -1.75
N ARG A 166 -31.10 -11.41 -2.15
CA ARG A 166 -30.61 -12.79 -2.18
C ARG A 166 -29.44 -13.00 -3.14
N ARG A 167 -29.49 -12.38 -4.33
CA ARG A 167 -28.40 -12.39 -5.31
C ARG A 167 -27.17 -11.68 -4.78
N HIS A 168 -27.36 -10.53 -4.14
CA HIS A 168 -26.29 -9.77 -3.49
C HIS A 168 -25.61 -10.58 -2.39
N ASP A 169 -26.37 -11.21 -1.49
CA ASP A 169 -25.83 -12.07 -0.44
C ASP A 169 -25.07 -13.29 -0.97
N THR A 170 -25.51 -13.84 -2.10
CA THR A 170 -24.80 -14.92 -2.79
C THR A 170 -23.48 -14.42 -3.37
N LEU A 171 -23.46 -13.21 -3.96
CA LEU A 171 -22.26 -12.55 -4.44
C LEU A 171 -21.28 -12.29 -3.27
N VAL A 172 -21.74 -11.71 -2.17
CA VAL A 172 -20.91 -11.48 -0.96
C VAL A 172 -20.29 -12.77 -0.46
N ARG A 173 -21.05 -13.87 -0.40
CA ARG A 173 -20.53 -15.17 0.03
C ARG A 173 -19.41 -15.69 -0.88
N ARG A 174 -19.57 -15.52 -2.20
CA ARG A 174 -18.53 -15.88 -3.19
C ARG A 174 -17.28 -15.01 -3.02
N THR A 175 -17.45 -13.69 -2.87
CA THR A 175 -16.35 -12.76 -2.64
C THR A 175 -15.62 -13.05 -1.34
N ASN A 176 -16.33 -13.33 -0.23
CA ASN A 176 -15.72 -13.76 1.03
C ASN A 176 -15.06 -15.14 0.90
N GLY A 177 -15.49 -16.00 -0.03
CA GLY A 177 -14.78 -17.21 -0.43
C GLY A 177 -13.37 -16.91 -0.97
N TRP A 178 -13.27 -15.95 -1.89
CA TRP A 178 -12.00 -15.48 -2.43
C TRP A 178 -11.12 -14.82 -1.38
N PHE A 179 -11.68 -13.95 -0.53
CA PHE A 179 -10.92 -13.36 0.57
C PHE A 179 -10.40 -14.40 1.57
N ARG A 180 -11.19 -15.44 1.87
CA ARG A 180 -10.74 -16.56 2.73
C ARG A 180 -9.63 -17.38 2.09
N TRP A 181 -9.74 -17.67 0.78
CA TRP A 181 -8.69 -18.36 0.05
C TRP A 181 -7.39 -17.54 0.04
N LEU A 182 -7.49 -16.25 -0.28
CA LEU A 182 -6.35 -15.33 -0.27
C LEU A 182 -5.76 -15.19 1.14
N GLY A 183 -6.58 -15.12 2.19
CA GLY A 183 -6.12 -15.10 3.58
C GLY A 183 -5.59 -16.44 4.11
N GLY A 184 -5.72 -17.51 3.33
CA GLY A 184 -5.29 -18.86 3.70
C GLY A 184 -3.80 -18.96 3.97
N ARG A 185 -3.41 -19.85 4.90
CA ARG A 185 -1.99 -20.05 5.26
C ARG A 185 -1.15 -20.52 4.08
N GLY A 186 -1.64 -21.51 3.32
CA GLY A 186 -0.93 -22.04 2.14
C GLY A 186 -0.69 -20.98 1.07
N VAL A 187 -1.73 -20.21 0.71
CA VAL A 187 -1.61 -19.11 -0.27
C VAL A 187 -0.67 -18.01 0.24
N SER A 188 -0.74 -17.69 1.53
CA SER A 188 0.15 -16.68 2.13
C SER A 188 1.61 -17.13 2.14
N ALA A 189 1.87 -18.40 2.47
CA ALA A 189 3.21 -18.98 2.41
C ALA A 189 3.75 -19.01 0.97
N ALA A 190 2.92 -19.42 0.01
CA ALA A 190 3.30 -19.43 -1.40
C ALA A 190 3.65 -18.02 -1.91
N ILE A 191 2.85 -17.00 -1.58
CA ILE A 191 3.17 -15.61 -1.93
C ILE A 191 4.46 -15.17 -1.24
N ALA A 192 4.65 -15.47 0.05
CA ALA A 192 5.87 -15.09 0.76
C ALA A 192 7.13 -15.72 0.14
N VAL A 193 7.08 -17.00 -0.21
CA VAL A 193 8.18 -17.70 -0.90
C VAL A 193 8.44 -17.10 -2.28
N ALA A 194 7.38 -16.87 -3.07
CA ALA A 194 7.52 -16.25 -4.39
C ALA A 194 8.14 -14.85 -4.30
N MET A 195 7.74 -14.05 -3.31
CA MET A 195 8.29 -12.71 -3.09
C MET A 195 9.72 -12.75 -2.53
N ALA A 196 10.07 -13.76 -1.73
CA ALA A 196 11.45 -13.97 -1.30
C ALA A 196 12.36 -14.26 -2.49
N ILE A 197 11.95 -15.21 -3.35
CA ILE A 197 12.67 -15.52 -4.60
C ILE A 197 12.79 -14.26 -5.47
N GLY A 198 11.67 -13.56 -5.71
CA GLY A 198 11.66 -12.35 -6.53
C GLY A 198 12.54 -11.24 -5.97
N THR A 199 12.53 -11.03 -4.64
CA THR A 199 13.37 -10.01 -3.99
C THR A 199 14.85 -10.39 -4.07
N SER A 200 15.20 -11.66 -3.87
CA SER A 200 16.59 -12.11 -4.03
C SER A 200 17.08 -12.00 -5.47
N LEU A 201 16.22 -12.26 -6.46
CA LEU A 201 16.55 -12.07 -7.87
C LEU A 201 16.71 -10.57 -8.19
N LEU A 202 15.85 -9.72 -7.66
CA LEU A 202 15.98 -8.27 -7.81
C LEU A 202 17.26 -7.75 -7.16
N TYR A 203 17.58 -8.22 -5.94
CA TYR A 203 18.82 -7.87 -5.26
C TYR A 203 20.03 -8.26 -6.10
N ARG A 204 20.08 -9.50 -6.62
CA ARG A 204 21.16 -9.93 -7.53
C ARG A 204 21.23 -9.09 -8.79
N PHE A 205 20.09 -8.71 -9.37
CA PHE A 205 20.10 -7.85 -10.54
C PHE A 205 20.64 -6.44 -10.23
N VAL A 206 20.36 -5.91 -9.03
CA VAL A 206 20.98 -4.66 -8.54
C VAL A 206 22.49 -4.84 -8.32
N ASP A 207 22.88 -5.99 -7.77
CA ASP A 207 24.26 -6.40 -7.53
C ASP A 207 25.07 -6.45 -8.84
N ASP A 208 24.50 -7.08 -9.87
CA ASP A 208 25.18 -7.34 -11.13
C ASP A 208 25.17 -6.12 -12.08
N HIS A 209 24.13 -5.28 -12.03
CA HIS A 209 23.82 -4.29 -13.07
C HIS A 209 23.28 -2.94 -12.57
N GLY A 210 23.12 -2.73 -11.26
CA GLY A 210 22.18 -1.73 -10.75
C GLY A 210 22.74 -0.38 -10.31
N LEU A 211 23.85 -0.41 -9.58
CA LEU A 211 24.24 0.73 -8.75
C LEU A 211 24.90 1.83 -9.56
N MET A 212 24.19 2.95 -9.71
CA MET A 212 24.68 4.20 -10.30
C MET A 212 25.37 4.04 -11.66
N GLU A 213 25.05 2.99 -12.42
CA GLU A 213 25.67 2.72 -13.73
C GLU A 213 25.51 3.90 -14.69
N THR A 214 24.33 4.49 -14.72
CA THR A 214 24.03 5.65 -15.57
C THR A 214 24.41 6.99 -14.92
N TRP A 215 25.08 6.96 -13.77
CA TRP A 215 25.49 8.11 -12.97
C TRP A 215 26.98 7.99 -12.64
N ASN A 216 27.82 7.77 -13.65
CA ASN A 216 29.26 7.89 -13.50
C ASN A 216 29.64 9.35 -13.75
N PRO A 217 29.95 10.14 -12.69
CA PRO A 217 30.37 11.53 -12.85
C PRO A 217 31.85 11.66 -13.22
N THR A 218 32.59 10.55 -13.22
CA THR A 218 34.05 10.54 -13.41
C THR A 218 34.42 10.20 -14.85
N PRO A 219 35.63 10.55 -15.32
CA PRO A 219 36.11 10.13 -16.63
C PRO A 219 36.53 8.65 -16.70
N LEU A 220 36.39 7.90 -15.61
CA LEU A 220 36.79 6.50 -15.54
C LEU A 220 35.76 5.60 -16.22
N PRO A 221 36.14 4.36 -16.63
CA PRO A 221 35.18 3.42 -17.19
C PRO A 221 34.07 3.08 -16.21
N ASP A 222 32.82 2.98 -16.69
CA ASP A 222 31.64 2.71 -15.85
C ASP A 222 31.77 1.43 -15.01
N SER A 223 32.50 0.42 -15.50
CA SER A 223 32.78 -0.79 -14.72
C SER A 223 33.58 -0.48 -13.44
N VAL A 224 34.60 0.37 -13.53
CA VAL A 224 35.47 0.73 -12.40
C VAL A 224 34.69 1.58 -11.38
N TRP A 225 33.89 2.54 -11.87
CA TRP A 225 33.00 3.33 -11.02
C TRP A 225 32.02 2.44 -10.24
N ARG A 226 31.34 1.51 -10.94
CA ARG A 226 30.37 0.60 -10.32
C ARG A 226 31.00 -0.30 -9.27
N ASP A 227 32.18 -0.85 -9.55
CA ASP A 227 32.87 -1.76 -8.62
C ASP A 227 33.21 -1.03 -7.31
N GLU A 228 33.69 0.22 -7.38
CA GLU A 228 34.02 1.05 -6.22
C GLU A 228 32.77 1.53 -5.46
N VAL A 229 31.73 1.99 -6.16
CA VAL A 229 30.45 2.35 -5.55
C VAL A 229 29.81 1.15 -4.86
N TYR A 230 29.84 -0.02 -5.50
CA TYR A 230 29.35 -1.26 -4.92
C TYR A 230 30.12 -1.64 -3.67
N ALA A 231 31.46 -1.59 -3.69
CA ALA A 231 32.29 -1.88 -2.52
C ALA A 231 31.96 -0.95 -1.32
N GLY A 232 31.60 0.31 -1.62
CA GLY A 232 31.17 1.31 -0.64
C GLY A 232 29.69 1.24 -0.24
N TRP A 233 28.88 0.37 -0.83
CA TRP A 233 27.43 0.32 -0.62
C TRP A 233 27.06 -0.35 0.71
N TRP A 234 26.18 0.32 1.48
CA TRP A 234 25.75 -0.15 2.80
C TRP A 234 25.07 -1.53 2.81
N ALA A 235 24.53 -1.98 1.68
CA ALA A 235 23.87 -3.28 1.54
C ALA A 235 24.65 -4.26 0.65
N ASN A 236 25.96 -4.04 0.47
CA ASN A 236 26.82 -4.97 -0.25
C ASN A 236 26.90 -6.33 0.47
N TRP A 237 26.71 -7.42 -0.29
CA TRP A 237 26.68 -8.78 0.27
C TRP A 237 28.02 -9.23 0.87
N HIS A 238 29.12 -8.78 0.29
CA HIS A 238 30.47 -9.17 0.68
C HIS A 238 31.00 -8.41 1.91
N SER A 239 30.72 -7.10 2.01
CA SER A 239 31.18 -6.26 3.13
C SER A 239 30.17 -6.15 4.27
N HIS A 240 28.87 -6.17 3.96
CA HIS A 240 27.77 -5.99 4.92
C HIS A 240 26.64 -7.04 4.72
N PRO A 241 26.94 -8.35 4.86
CA PRO A 241 25.97 -9.42 4.58
C PRO A 241 24.69 -9.31 5.42
N GLU A 242 24.79 -8.85 6.67
CA GLU A 242 23.63 -8.63 7.54
C GLU A 242 22.67 -7.57 6.99
N MET A 243 23.21 -6.50 6.37
CA MET A 243 22.41 -5.43 5.77
C MET A 243 21.76 -5.88 4.47
N ALA A 244 22.49 -6.66 3.66
CA ALA A 244 21.95 -7.28 2.45
C ALA A 244 20.78 -8.24 2.75
N VAL A 245 20.94 -9.09 3.77
CA VAL A 245 19.87 -9.98 4.25
C VAL A 245 18.69 -9.17 4.79
N ALA A 246 18.94 -8.10 5.56
CA ALA A 246 17.90 -7.23 6.08
C ALA A 246 17.10 -6.54 4.95
N LEU A 247 17.79 -6.05 3.91
CA LEU A 247 17.15 -5.45 2.73
C LEU A 247 16.29 -6.47 1.99
N CYS A 248 16.80 -7.70 1.77
CA CYS A 248 16.03 -8.78 1.14
C CYS A 248 14.79 -9.17 1.97
N ALA A 249 14.92 -9.26 3.30
CA ALA A 249 13.81 -9.57 4.18
C ALA A 249 12.75 -8.46 4.19
N ALA A 250 13.19 -7.19 4.22
CA ALA A 250 12.30 -6.02 4.17
C ALA A 250 11.56 -5.93 2.82
N GLY A 251 12.27 -6.15 1.71
CA GLY A 251 11.66 -6.22 0.38
C GLY A 251 10.65 -7.36 0.26
N THR A 252 11.01 -8.56 0.71
CA THR A 252 10.10 -9.72 0.73
C THR A 252 8.82 -9.40 1.50
N TYR A 253 8.96 -8.76 2.66
CA TYR A 253 7.84 -8.35 3.49
C TYR A 253 6.96 -7.34 2.76
N ALA A 254 7.52 -6.26 2.21
CA ALA A 254 6.74 -5.28 1.46
C ALA A 254 6.03 -5.86 0.24
N PHE A 255 6.75 -6.60 -0.62
CA PHE A 255 6.17 -7.21 -1.81
C PHE A 255 5.08 -8.23 -1.47
N TYR A 256 5.22 -8.96 -0.38
CA TYR A 256 4.15 -9.82 0.12
C TYR A 256 2.87 -9.02 0.42
N PHE A 257 2.97 -7.89 1.14
CA PHE A 257 1.82 -7.03 1.42
C PHE A 257 1.26 -6.39 0.15
N LEU A 258 2.12 -5.97 -0.78
CA LEU A 258 1.74 -5.37 -2.06
C LEU A 258 0.96 -6.37 -2.94
N VAL A 259 1.43 -7.61 -3.07
CA VAL A 259 0.72 -8.65 -3.84
C VAL A 259 -0.65 -8.95 -3.23
N LYS A 260 -0.74 -9.01 -1.89
CA LYS A 260 -2.03 -9.17 -1.21
C LYS A 260 -2.95 -7.98 -1.46
N GLN A 261 -2.41 -6.76 -1.42
CA GLN A 261 -3.12 -5.53 -1.71
C GLN A 261 -3.73 -5.56 -3.10
N LEU A 262 -2.92 -5.87 -4.11
CA LEU A 262 -3.33 -6.00 -5.50
C LEU A 262 -4.43 -7.05 -5.66
N ALA A 263 -4.21 -8.26 -5.15
CA ALA A 263 -5.19 -9.34 -5.26
C ALA A 263 -6.54 -8.99 -4.60
N MET A 264 -6.53 -8.36 -3.42
CA MET A 264 -7.76 -7.88 -2.78
C MET A 264 -8.45 -6.78 -3.59
N GLY A 265 -7.68 -5.85 -4.15
CA GLY A 265 -8.19 -4.79 -5.03
C GLY A 265 -8.91 -5.35 -6.25
N VAL A 266 -8.35 -6.38 -6.90
CA VAL A 266 -8.97 -7.08 -8.04
C VAL A 266 -10.28 -7.77 -7.62
N VAL A 267 -10.26 -8.52 -6.52
CA VAL A 267 -11.46 -9.21 -6.00
C VAL A 267 -12.57 -8.20 -5.66
N PHE A 268 -12.21 -7.09 -5.01
CA PHE A 268 -13.15 -6.04 -4.65
C PHE A 268 -13.72 -5.32 -5.89
N THR A 269 -12.88 -5.04 -6.89
CA THR A 269 -13.32 -4.44 -8.16
C THR A 269 -14.32 -5.33 -8.88
N GLY A 270 -14.06 -6.64 -8.94
CA GLY A 270 -15.01 -7.62 -9.49
C GLY A 270 -16.32 -7.69 -8.71
N TYR A 271 -16.26 -7.56 -7.37
CA TYR A 271 -17.46 -7.42 -6.54
C TYR A 271 -18.24 -6.14 -6.85
N LEU A 272 -17.59 -4.97 -6.90
CA LEU A 272 -18.21 -3.68 -7.18
C LEU A 272 -18.95 -3.68 -8.52
N TYR A 273 -18.30 -4.22 -9.56
CA TYR A 273 -18.92 -4.35 -10.87
C TYR A 273 -20.20 -5.19 -10.79
N ARG A 274 -20.11 -6.40 -10.24
CA ARG A 274 -21.25 -7.33 -10.16
C ARG A 274 -22.35 -6.83 -9.22
N SER A 275 -22.01 -6.15 -8.13
CA SER A 275 -22.99 -5.57 -7.21
C SER A 275 -23.74 -4.43 -7.90
N SER A 276 -23.03 -3.59 -8.67
CA SER A 276 -23.65 -2.47 -9.39
C SER A 276 -24.70 -2.94 -10.40
N VAL A 277 -24.44 -4.07 -11.08
CA VAL A 277 -25.39 -4.72 -12.00
C VAL A 277 -26.63 -5.24 -11.27
N ILE A 278 -26.50 -5.68 -10.01
CA ILE A 278 -27.63 -6.11 -9.16
C ILE A 278 -28.45 -4.89 -8.68
N GLY A 279 -27.92 -3.67 -8.83
CA GLY A 279 -28.54 -2.45 -8.34
C GLY A 279 -28.03 -2.00 -6.98
N PHE A 280 -26.89 -2.54 -6.50
CA PHE A 280 -26.23 -2.15 -5.25
C PHE A 280 -24.83 -1.59 -5.50
N GLY A 281 -24.58 -0.37 -5.08
CA GLY A 281 -23.31 0.31 -5.31
C GLY A 281 -23.17 1.56 -4.44
N VAL A 282 -22.24 2.43 -4.84
CA VAL A 282 -21.94 3.68 -4.11
C VAL A 282 -23.19 4.55 -4.00
N THR A 283 -23.76 4.61 -2.80
CA THR A 283 -25.01 5.31 -2.53
C THR A 283 -24.74 6.51 -1.63
N PRO A 284 -24.75 7.75 -2.16
CA PRO A 284 -24.73 8.94 -1.31
C PRO A 284 -26.04 9.06 -0.52
N ASN A 285 -25.95 9.49 0.73
CA ASN A 285 -27.08 9.88 1.54
C ASN A 285 -27.57 11.26 1.10
N LEU A 286 -28.67 11.29 0.35
CA LEU A 286 -29.24 12.51 -0.20
C LEU A 286 -30.21 13.21 0.75
N LYS A 287 -30.55 12.57 1.88
CA LYS A 287 -31.45 13.14 2.90
C LYS A 287 -30.69 13.94 3.95
N PHE A 288 -29.50 13.46 4.33
CA PHE A 288 -28.69 14.07 5.38
C PHE A 288 -27.20 14.03 5.02
N ASP A 289 -26.57 15.21 5.03
CA ASP A 289 -25.12 15.33 4.88
C ASP A 289 -24.43 15.42 6.25
N SER A 290 -24.35 14.29 6.95
CA SER A 290 -23.81 14.25 8.32
C SER A 290 -22.28 14.37 8.42
N ASP A 291 -21.57 14.20 7.30
CA ASP A 291 -20.11 14.11 7.28
C ASP A 291 -19.43 15.06 6.28
N GLY A 292 -20.20 15.93 5.60
CA GLY A 292 -19.73 16.81 4.53
C GLY A 292 -19.41 16.08 3.23
N PHE A 293 -19.77 14.79 3.13
CA PHE A 293 -19.52 13.93 1.98
C PHE A 293 -20.74 13.06 1.66
N GLN A 294 -21.95 13.46 2.08
CA GLN A 294 -23.19 12.69 1.86
C GLN A 294 -23.09 11.24 2.35
N GLY A 295 -22.48 11.01 3.51
CA GLY A 295 -22.30 9.67 4.07
C GLY A 295 -21.21 8.83 3.37
N LEU A 296 -20.42 9.43 2.47
CA LEU A 296 -19.35 8.76 1.72
C LEU A 296 -17.97 8.90 2.37
N ARG A 297 -17.86 9.33 3.63
CA ARG A 297 -16.56 9.44 4.32
C ARG A 297 -15.74 8.13 4.33
N PRO A 298 -16.32 6.92 4.52
CA PRO A 298 -15.55 5.67 4.41
C PRO A 298 -14.96 5.49 3.01
N LEU A 299 -15.74 5.76 1.95
CA LEU A 299 -15.26 5.73 0.57
C LEU A 299 -14.17 6.78 0.30
N ARG A 300 -14.29 7.98 0.87
CA ARG A 300 -13.22 8.99 0.78
C ARG A 300 -11.91 8.49 1.36
N ARG A 301 -11.95 7.88 2.55
CA ARG A 301 -10.77 7.30 3.19
C ARG A 301 -10.17 6.19 2.33
N PHE A 302 -11.00 5.31 1.79
CA PHE A 302 -10.57 4.27 0.85
C PHE A 302 -9.78 4.85 -0.33
N MET A 303 -10.37 5.84 -1.01
CA MET A 303 -9.78 6.47 -2.19
C MET A 303 -8.46 7.17 -1.83
N LEU A 304 -8.42 7.96 -0.75
CA LEU A 304 -7.21 8.65 -0.31
C LEU A 304 -6.07 7.69 0.03
N TRP A 305 -6.35 6.61 0.77
CA TRP A 305 -5.33 5.62 1.11
C TRP A 305 -4.85 4.83 -0.12
N THR A 306 -5.73 4.58 -1.07
CA THR A 306 -5.38 3.91 -2.33
C THR A 306 -4.51 4.80 -3.21
N TYR A 307 -4.87 6.08 -3.37
CA TYR A 307 -4.04 7.04 -4.11
C TYR A 307 -2.71 7.32 -3.41
N GLY A 308 -2.71 7.45 -2.08
CA GLY A 308 -1.49 7.63 -1.30
C GLY A 308 -0.55 6.44 -1.43
N SER A 309 -1.09 5.21 -1.45
CA SER A 309 -0.31 4.01 -1.71
C SER A 309 0.32 4.03 -3.09
N ALA A 310 -0.47 4.26 -4.15
CA ALA A 310 0.02 4.29 -5.52
C ALA A 310 1.13 5.35 -5.69
N LEU A 311 0.91 6.55 -5.15
CA LEU A 311 1.92 7.61 -5.19
C LEU A 311 3.21 7.23 -4.46
N ALA A 312 3.12 6.64 -3.27
CA ALA A 312 4.30 6.20 -2.52
C ALA A 312 5.07 5.11 -3.27
N HIS A 313 4.37 4.13 -3.86
CA HIS A 313 4.97 3.07 -4.66
C HIS A 313 5.59 3.60 -5.96
N MET A 314 4.96 4.60 -6.61
CA MET A 314 5.53 5.31 -7.76
C MET A 314 6.84 6.01 -7.42
N ILE A 315 6.87 6.76 -6.31
CA ILE A 315 8.09 7.45 -5.84
C ILE A 315 9.19 6.43 -5.54
N GLY A 316 8.85 5.34 -4.84
CA GLY A 316 9.81 4.27 -4.57
C GLY A 316 10.37 3.63 -5.84
N LEU A 317 9.53 3.38 -6.85
CA LEU A 317 9.93 2.81 -8.13
C LEU A 317 10.82 3.77 -8.95
N LEU A 318 10.47 5.05 -9.00
CA LEU A 318 11.26 6.10 -9.65
C LEU A 318 12.67 6.16 -9.08
N VAL A 319 12.76 6.20 -7.75
CA VAL A 319 14.02 6.30 -7.02
C VAL A 319 14.87 5.02 -7.21
N LEU A 320 14.22 3.85 -7.20
CA LEU A 320 14.88 2.59 -7.50
C LEU A 320 15.49 2.58 -8.92
N PHE A 321 14.77 3.10 -9.92
CA PHE A 321 15.25 3.23 -11.30
C PHE A 321 16.27 4.33 -11.51
N MET A 322 16.33 5.33 -10.64
CA MET A 322 17.33 6.39 -10.73
C MET A 322 18.69 5.93 -10.22
N VAL A 323 18.73 5.17 -9.12
CA VAL A 323 19.98 4.94 -8.39
C VAL A 323 20.40 3.48 -8.37
N TRP A 324 19.46 2.54 -8.31
CA TRP A 324 19.76 1.13 -8.08
C TRP A 324 19.52 0.23 -9.30
N LEU A 325 18.95 0.74 -10.38
CA LEU A 325 18.69 -0.04 -11.59
C LEU A 325 19.09 0.78 -12.83
N PRO A 326 19.67 0.15 -13.87
CA PRO A 326 20.19 0.86 -15.02
C PRO A 326 19.04 1.29 -15.94
N ALA A 327 19.08 2.51 -16.45
CA ALA A 327 18.08 3.00 -17.40
C ALA A 327 18.08 2.12 -18.66
N ALA A 328 17.03 1.31 -18.83
CA ALA A 328 17.00 0.28 -19.85
C ALA A 328 15.59 0.08 -20.45
N PRO A 329 15.46 -0.41 -21.69
CA PRO A 329 14.17 -0.56 -22.37
C PRO A 329 13.15 -1.39 -21.59
N TRP A 330 13.61 -2.36 -20.79
CA TRP A 330 12.70 -3.20 -20.00
C TRP A 330 11.95 -2.45 -18.89
N MET A 331 12.45 -1.28 -18.45
CA MET A 331 11.74 -0.41 -17.51
C MET A 331 10.38 0.01 -18.06
N VAL A 332 10.25 0.17 -19.38
CA VAL A 332 8.97 0.48 -20.03
C VAL A 332 7.94 -0.61 -19.76
N PHE A 333 8.32 -1.89 -19.79
CA PHE A 333 7.40 -2.98 -19.48
C PHE A 333 6.94 -2.94 -18.03
N ILE A 334 7.83 -2.59 -17.09
CA ILE A 334 7.45 -2.44 -15.68
C ILE A 334 6.48 -1.29 -15.51
N VAL A 335 6.78 -0.13 -16.09
CA VAL A 335 5.91 1.05 -16.02
C VAL A 335 4.54 0.75 -16.62
N LEU A 336 4.48 0.12 -17.80
CA LEU A 336 3.22 -0.32 -18.41
C LEU A 336 2.46 -1.31 -17.52
N GLY A 337 3.17 -2.25 -16.89
CA GLY A 337 2.59 -3.19 -15.94
C GLY A 337 1.97 -2.49 -14.73
N VAL A 338 2.68 -1.53 -14.12
CA VAL A 338 2.19 -0.74 -12.99
C VAL A 338 0.99 0.12 -13.40
N MET A 339 1.06 0.77 -14.56
CA MET A 339 -0.06 1.54 -15.10
C MET A 339 -1.31 0.68 -15.33
N LEU A 340 -1.14 -0.53 -15.89
CA LEU A 340 -2.25 -1.45 -16.09
C LEU A 340 -2.88 -1.86 -14.76
N VAL A 341 -2.04 -2.15 -13.76
CA VAL A 341 -2.49 -2.47 -12.40
C VAL A 341 -3.26 -1.30 -11.77
N ASP A 342 -2.74 -0.07 -11.86
CA ASP A 342 -3.39 1.10 -11.30
C ASP A 342 -4.70 1.44 -12.04
N MET A 343 -4.74 1.27 -13.36
CA MET A 343 -5.98 1.38 -14.13
C MET A 343 -7.03 0.38 -13.63
N LEU A 344 -6.64 -0.87 -13.41
CA LEU A 344 -7.55 -1.94 -12.98
C LEU A 344 -8.03 -1.78 -11.53
N VAL A 345 -7.15 -1.39 -10.61
CA VAL A 345 -7.41 -1.40 -9.16
C VAL A 345 -7.86 -0.03 -8.63
N ILE A 346 -7.59 1.04 -9.37
CA ILE A 346 -7.86 2.40 -8.92
C ILE A 346 -8.88 3.08 -9.83
N VAL A 347 -8.59 3.19 -11.13
CA VAL A 347 -9.44 3.97 -12.06
C VAL A 347 -10.76 3.27 -12.31
N TYR A 348 -10.71 1.99 -12.67
CA TYR A 348 -11.90 1.22 -13.01
C TYR A 348 -12.93 1.13 -11.87
N PRO A 349 -12.59 0.73 -10.63
CA PRO A 349 -13.55 0.74 -9.53
C PRO A 349 -14.04 2.15 -9.18
N SER A 350 -13.20 3.19 -9.33
CA SER A 350 -13.64 4.59 -9.16
C SER A 350 -14.66 5.00 -10.21
N SER A 351 -14.49 4.57 -11.47
CA SER A 351 -15.44 4.82 -12.55
C SER A 351 -16.79 4.15 -12.27
N ILE A 352 -16.79 2.87 -11.86
CA ILE A 352 -18.01 2.16 -11.46
C ILE A 352 -18.73 2.92 -10.34
N GLY A 353 -17.99 3.31 -9.30
CA GLY A 353 -18.52 4.08 -8.18
C GLY A 353 -19.11 5.43 -8.62
N TYR A 354 -18.41 6.15 -9.50
CA TYR A 354 -18.87 7.44 -10.03
C TYR A 354 -20.18 7.32 -10.79
N HIS A 355 -20.27 6.38 -11.73
CA HIS A 355 -21.48 6.21 -12.55
C HIS A 355 -22.68 5.76 -11.70
N PHE A 356 -22.46 4.89 -10.71
CA PHE A 356 -23.52 4.46 -9.81
C PHE A 356 -24.00 5.61 -8.91
N ALA A 357 -23.08 6.35 -8.28
CA ALA A 357 -23.43 7.50 -7.44
C ALA A 357 -24.14 8.61 -8.24
N LEU A 358 -23.70 8.86 -9.48
CA LEU A 358 -24.34 9.81 -10.37
C LEU A 358 -25.77 9.38 -10.72
N LYS A 359 -25.98 8.10 -11.01
CA LYS A 359 -27.31 7.53 -11.24
C LYS A 359 -28.21 7.74 -10.03
N VAL A 360 -27.71 7.42 -8.82
CA VAL A 360 -28.46 7.62 -7.56
C VAL A 360 -28.89 9.07 -7.36
N LYS A 361 -28.01 10.04 -7.65
CA LYS A 361 -28.33 11.48 -7.61
C LYS A 361 -29.41 11.86 -8.63
N LYS A 362 -29.26 11.43 -9.89
CA LYS A 362 -30.22 11.70 -10.96
C LYS A 362 -31.61 11.13 -10.64
N ASP A 363 -31.68 9.88 -10.21
CA ASP A 363 -32.94 9.22 -9.84
C ASP A 363 -33.64 9.97 -8.69
N HIS A 364 -32.87 10.49 -7.74
CA HIS A 364 -33.43 11.28 -6.64
C HIS A 364 -33.94 12.65 -7.11
N VAL A 365 -33.20 13.35 -7.98
CA VAL A 365 -33.68 14.59 -8.60
C VAL A 365 -35.00 14.37 -9.33
N VAL A 366 -35.10 13.29 -10.12
CA VAL A 366 -36.37 12.91 -10.78
C VAL A 366 -37.49 12.67 -9.75
N SER A 367 -37.20 12.04 -8.61
CA SER A 367 -38.20 11.88 -7.55
C SER A 367 -38.66 13.20 -6.94
N LEU A 368 -37.76 14.20 -6.81
CA LEU A 368 -38.11 15.53 -6.30
C LEU A 368 -39.03 16.30 -7.26
N TYR A 369 -38.87 16.12 -8.57
CA TYR A 369 -39.82 16.67 -9.56
C TYR A 369 -41.24 16.13 -9.37
N ALA A 370 -41.37 14.88 -8.91
CA ALA A 370 -42.66 14.26 -8.65
C ALA A 370 -43.21 14.54 -7.24
N SER A 371 -42.36 14.86 -6.27
CA SER A 371 -42.74 14.91 -4.84
C SER A 371 -42.77 16.31 -4.21
N LEU A 372 -42.13 17.33 -4.80
CA LEU A 372 -42.03 18.67 -4.20
C LEU A 372 -42.65 19.76 -5.09
N PRO A 373 -43.28 20.79 -4.50
CA PRO A 373 -43.67 22.02 -5.18
C PRO A 373 -42.46 22.79 -5.74
N SER A 374 -42.69 23.72 -6.69
CA SER A 374 -41.63 24.35 -7.50
C SER A 374 -40.61 25.16 -6.70
N ASP A 375 -41.06 25.84 -5.66
CA ASP A 375 -40.30 26.72 -4.76
C ASP A 375 -39.32 25.95 -3.85
N GLU A 376 -39.74 24.81 -3.30
CA GLU A 376 -38.87 23.95 -2.48
C GLU A 376 -37.96 23.05 -3.33
N ARG A 377 -38.37 22.75 -4.57
CA ARG A 377 -37.68 21.83 -5.47
C ARG A 377 -36.30 22.33 -5.87
N GLU A 378 -36.16 23.60 -6.24
CA GLU A 378 -34.88 24.14 -6.69
C GLU A 378 -33.82 24.08 -5.60
N ALA A 379 -34.19 24.44 -4.37
CA ALA A 379 -33.30 24.36 -3.21
C ALA A 379 -32.87 22.90 -2.92
N ALA A 380 -33.81 21.96 -2.98
CA ALA A 380 -33.51 20.54 -2.78
C ALA A 380 -32.60 19.98 -3.90
N ILE A 381 -32.83 20.34 -5.16
CA ILE A 381 -31.97 19.97 -6.29
C ILE A 381 -30.57 20.56 -6.12
N ALA A 382 -30.46 21.83 -5.74
CA ALA A 382 -29.18 22.48 -5.48
C ALA A 382 -28.39 21.74 -4.38
N GLN A 383 -29.06 21.31 -3.30
CA GLN A 383 -28.45 20.54 -2.22
C GLN A 383 -27.89 19.19 -2.69
N VAL A 384 -28.57 18.50 -3.60
CA VAL A 384 -28.07 17.23 -4.18
C VAL A 384 -26.74 17.41 -4.91
N TRP A 385 -26.60 18.53 -5.63
CA TRP A 385 -25.45 18.85 -6.47
C TRP A 385 -24.39 19.71 -5.78
N ALA A 386 -24.64 20.23 -4.58
CA ALA A 386 -23.68 21.00 -3.80
C ALA A 386 -22.38 20.23 -3.52
N ASN A 387 -22.46 18.89 -3.45
CA ASN A 387 -21.32 18.02 -3.27
C ASN A 387 -20.92 17.27 -4.55
N PRO A 388 -19.62 17.03 -4.79
CA PRO A 388 -19.17 16.24 -5.93
C PRO A 388 -19.74 14.81 -5.88
N VAL A 389 -19.83 14.15 -7.04
CA VAL A 389 -20.39 12.79 -7.16
C VAL A 389 -19.59 11.77 -6.35
N LEU A 390 -18.26 11.91 -6.36
CA LEU A 390 -17.36 11.15 -5.50
C LEU A 390 -16.59 12.13 -4.61
N PRO A 391 -16.20 11.71 -3.39
CA PRO A 391 -15.50 12.56 -2.44
C PRO A 391 -14.03 12.83 -2.81
N VAL A 392 -13.51 12.17 -3.85
CA VAL A 392 -12.22 12.48 -4.49
C VAL A 392 -12.43 12.53 -6.00
N THR A 393 -11.90 13.56 -6.66
CA THR A 393 -12.06 13.75 -8.09
C THR A 393 -11.22 12.75 -8.89
N THR A 394 -11.86 11.99 -9.77
CA THR A 394 -11.21 11.01 -10.66
C THR A 394 -10.14 11.62 -11.57
N ARG A 395 -10.27 12.92 -11.92
CA ARG A 395 -9.24 13.65 -12.67
C ARG A 395 -7.88 13.63 -11.98
N LYS A 396 -7.82 13.77 -10.65
CA LYS A 396 -6.55 13.73 -9.90
C LYS A 396 -5.88 12.36 -9.97
N ALA A 397 -6.68 11.29 -10.02
CA ALA A 397 -6.18 9.92 -10.19
C ALA A 397 -5.56 9.70 -11.57
N VAL A 398 -6.22 10.19 -12.62
CA VAL A 398 -5.74 10.08 -14.00
C VAL A 398 -4.46 10.90 -14.20
N THR A 399 -4.37 12.09 -13.60
CA THR A 399 -3.11 12.87 -13.59
C THR A 399 -1.99 12.12 -12.89
N GLY A 400 -2.24 11.52 -11.72
CA GLY A 400 -1.26 10.68 -11.03
C GLY A 400 -0.81 9.47 -11.86
N ILE A 401 -1.74 8.84 -12.59
CA ILE A 401 -1.41 7.72 -13.47
C ILE A 401 -0.61 8.19 -14.70
N GLY A 402 -0.93 9.37 -15.23
CA GLY A 402 -0.15 10.01 -16.30
C GLY A 402 1.28 10.33 -15.89
N LEU A 403 1.54 10.63 -14.62
CA LEU A 403 2.91 10.83 -14.12
C LEU A 403 3.77 9.57 -14.20
N TYR A 404 3.20 8.36 -14.18
CA TYR A 404 3.99 7.13 -14.40
C TYR A 404 4.62 7.06 -15.79
N LEU A 405 4.00 7.69 -16.80
CA LEU A 405 4.60 7.74 -18.15
C LEU A 405 5.88 8.57 -18.18
N LEU A 406 6.08 9.45 -17.20
CA LEU A 406 7.32 10.21 -17.05
C LEU A 406 8.39 9.38 -16.33
N ALA A 407 8.04 8.25 -15.70
CA ALA A 407 8.96 7.46 -14.90
C ALA A 407 10.15 6.83 -15.65
N PRO A 408 10.04 6.45 -16.94
CA PRO A 408 11.21 6.09 -17.74
C PRO A 408 11.95 7.33 -18.26
N ALA A 409 11.25 8.43 -18.51
CA ALA A 409 11.82 9.64 -19.10
C ALA A 409 12.69 10.42 -18.12
N VAL A 410 12.29 10.54 -16.85
CA VAL A 410 13.04 11.31 -15.85
C VAL A 410 14.41 10.66 -15.54
N PRO A 411 14.54 9.34 -15.28
CA PRO A 411 15.83 8.69 -15.08
C PRO A 411 16.70 8.67 -16.35
N ALA A 412 16.10 8.66 -17.55
CA ALA A 412 16.86 8.76 -18.80
C ALA A 412 17.36 10.18 -19.10
N LEU A 413 16.64 11.21 -18.67
CA LEU A 413 17.01 12.62 -18.86
C LEU A 413 18.00 13.12 -17.81
N PHE A 414 17.98 12.54 -16.60
CA PHE A 414 18.86 12.98 -15.52
C PHE A 414 20.34 12.91 -15.90
N PRO A 415 20.90 11.78 -16.38
CA PRO A 415 22.31 11.69 -16.77
C PRO A 415 22.71 12.73 -17.82
N VAL A 416 21.84 13.01 -18.80
CA VAL A 416 22.07 13.99 -19.86
C VAL A 416 22.12 15.42 -19.32
N LEU A 417 21.29 15.75 -18.33
CA LEU A 417 21.32 17.06 -17.67
C LEU A 417 22.59 17.25 -16.83
N PHE A 418 23.12 16.18 -16.24
CA PHE A 418 24.34 16.25 -15.42
C PHE A 418 25.63 16.24 -16.25
N GLN A 419 25.66 15.62 -17.43
CA GLN A 419 26.82 15.72 -18.34
C GLN A 419 26.99 17.12 -18.97
N HIS A 420 26.00 18.01 -18.81
CA HIS A 420 26.00 19.37 -19.34
C HIS A 420 26.10 20.47 -18.27
N LEU A 421 26.14 20.10 -16.99
CA LEU A 421 26.47 20.97 -15.86
C LEU A 421 27.94 20.76 -15.49
#